data_AF-A0AAV2Q4C4-F1
#
_entry.id   AF-A0AAV2Q4C4-F1
#
_cell.length_a   1.000
_cell.length_b   1.000
_cell.length_c   1.000
_cell.angle_alpha   90.00
_cell.angle_beta   90.00
_cell.angle_gamma   90.00
#
_symmetry.space_group_name_H-M   'P 1'
#
loop_
_entity.id
_entity.type
_entity.pdbx_description
1 polymer ?
#
loop_
_entity_poly.entity_id
_entity_poly.type
_entity_poly.pdbx_seq_one_letter_code
_entity_poly.pdbx_strand_id
1 'polypeptide(L)'
;DVQPRNVCPEVYKFENTISQFFQNGMYQENCTYVPKLQDTLTVLLISQSWKHVDLNFIANRITKYYDISIVGLIKNATNFTNSIPEKLTYLEVKRMESDSDLISRAVNLIKTPFVLIGNSLSQFNNQSSLERLVRVLDELPLVKVAAGAARDSQGRWIHGCLQQKMENYHATYDLGYYSSKYECMYCDDLLTPFVTHTKLFEQVSLKKGLNGPIVFHDWFVRVRHAGHLAVTCPDVMFYVHTHPIMTASDWLRFAQIWSLTRIKSYNDTILDFSCAAAKISCKDIRPLIKSFLIPPCCLDAILGEIGFILDFANTNNLDYELQAGSILGAVKMGTHLPWDLDMDFVFSCNDWKKWMQIKYKDKKCTMSIAKQNIYFVIHCPTLFYEFICRNSSKQPMSRVLMPEEFINISTKINFGGRWRSAMSNPGLYCRNKYGMDDLRHAQHWRHLKAASKDGQYDNPGAWIRCSKPNHHACLDRFPADGSLHFVNR
;
A
#
# COMPACT_ATOMS: atom_id res chain seq x y z
N ASP A 1 20.34 -26.03 -18.42
CA ASP A 1 19.00 -26.49 -18.84
C ASP A 1 18.24 -25.36 -19.51
N VAL A 2 17.91 -25.52 -20.79
CA VAL A 2 17.09 -24.56 -21.55
C VAL A 2 15.63 -24.77 -21.12
N GLN A 3 14.95 -23.74 -20.62
CA GLN A 3 13.52 -23.87 -20.32
C GLN A 3 12.74 -24.22 -21.61
N PRO A 4 11.79 -25.17 -21.55
CA PRO A 4 10.97 -25.50 -22.70
C PRO A 4 10.15 -24.28 -23.12
N ARG A 5 10.17 -23.97 -24.43
CA ARG A 5 9.43 -22.86 -25.03
C ARG A 5 8.03 -23.30 -25.43
N ASN A 6 7.06 -22.41 -25.27
CA ASN A 6 5.66 -22.62 -25.62
C ASN A 6 5.28 -21.98 -26.94
N VAL A 7 6.11 -21.06 -27.46
CA VAL A 7 5.93 -20.42 -28.76
C VAL A 7 7.26 -20.29 -29.49
N CYS A 8 7.21 -20.15 -30.82
CA CYS A 8 8.43 -19.99 -31.61
C CYS A 8 9.16 -18.67 -31.27
N PRO A 9 10.50 -18.66 -31.41
CA PRO A 9 11.30 -17.45 -31.34
C PRO A 9 10.86 -16.42 -32.39
N GLU A 10 11.31 -15.20 -32.20
CA GLU A 10 11.17 -14.12 -33.17
C GLU A 10 12.50 -13.44 -33.38
N VAL A 11 12.69 -12.95 -34.60
CA VAL A 11 13.90 -12.27 -35.02
C VAL A 11 13.54 -10.91 -35.60
N TYR A 12 14.36 -9.93 -35.26
CA TYR A 12 14.31 -8.63 -35.92
C TYR A 12 15.00 -8.72 -37.28
N LYS A 13 14.29 -8.36 -38.35
CA LYS A 13 14.83 -8.24 -39.70
C LYS A 13 14.66 -6.82 -40.18
N PHE A 14 15.77 -6.09 -40.27
CA PHE A 14 15.80 -4.78 -40.89
C PHE A 14 15.90 -4.95 -42.42
N GLU A 15 14.81 -4.74 -43.14
CA GLU A 15 14.84 -4.63 -44.60
C GLU A 15 14.84 -3.14 -44.99
N ASN A 16 15.77 -2.72 -45.86
CA ASN A 16 15.91 -1.34 -46.36
C ASN A 16 14.65 -0.80 -47.07
N THR A 17 13.68 -1.67 -47.37
CA THR A 17 12.33 -1.37 -47.85
C THR A 17 11.34 -1.53 -46.70
N ILE A 18 11.41 -0.65 -45.71
CA ILE A 18 10.43 -0.63 -44.62
C ILE A 18 9.03 -0.53 -45.25
N SER A 19 8.20 -1.53 -44.96
CA SER A 19 6.77 -1.55 -45.30
C SER A 19 6.12 -0.23 -44.86
N GLN A 20 5.24 0.32 -45.69
CA GLN A 20 4.43 1.50 -45.37
C GLN A 20 3.99 1.46 -43.88
N PHE A 21 4.43 2.42 -43.07
CA PHE A 21 4.14 2.56 -41.63
C PHE A 21 4.84 1.61 -40.62
N PHE A 22 5.95 0.96 -40.98
CA PHE A 22 6.77 0.13 -40.05
C PHE A 22 5.97 -0.95 -39.29
N GLN A 23 4.93 -1.51 -39.92
CA GLN A 23 4.11 -2.56 -39.31
C GLN A 23 4.80 -3.94 -39.33
N ASN A 24 5.86 -4.09 -40.13
CA ASN A 24 6.64 -5.32 -40.25
C ASN A 24 8.11 -5.04 -39.90
N GLY A 25 8.75 -5.97 -39.19
CA GLY A 25 10.16 -5.86 -38.76
C GLY A 25 10.55 -6.94 -37.75
N MET A 26 9.57 -7.43 -36.99
CA MET A 26 9.71 -8.61 -36.13
C MET A 26 9.02 -9.80 -36.81
N TYR A 27 9.74 -10.92 -36.96
CA TYR A 27 9.24 -12.10 -37.65
C TYR A 27 9.40 -13.34 -36.78
N GLN A 28 8.30 -14.05 -36.57
CA GLN A 28 8.33 -15.35 -35.90
C GLN A 28 9.06 -16.37 -36.80
N GLU A 29 9.99 -17.11 -36.20
CA GLU A 29 10.68 -18.19 -36.89
C GLU A 29 9.76 -19.40 -37.04
N ASN A 30 9.88 -20.11 -38.17
CA ASN A 30 9.20 -21.38 -38.33
C ASN A 30 9.86 -22.43 -37.43
N CYS A 31 9.10 -22.99 -36.50
CA CYS A 31 9.60 -24.00 -35.59
C CYS A 31 8.55 -25.09 -35.35
N THR A 32 9.00 -26.33 -35.14
CA THR A 32 8.14 -27.51 -34.94
C THR A 32 8.29 -28.15 -33.56
N TYR A 33 9.19 -27.63 -32.73
CA TYR A 33 9.52 -28.16 -31.40
C TYR A 33 8.67 -27.57 -30.27
N VAL A 34 7.75 -26.66 -30.57
CA VAL A 34 6.84 -26.02 -29.59
C VAL A 34 5.42 -26.58 -29.75
N PRO A 35 4.61 -26.60 -28.68
CA PRO A 35 3.20 -26.98 -28.76
C PRO A 35 2.40 -26.02 -29.67
N LYS A 36 1.21 -26.47 -30.11
CA LYS A 36 0.27 -25.58 -30.79
C LYS A 36 -0.29 -24.57 -29.79
N LEU A 37 -0.62 -23.37 -30.27
CA LEU A 37 -1.15 -22.31 -29.40
C LEU A 37 -2.48 -22.71 -28.73
N GLN A 38 -3.31 -23.51 -29.40
CA GLN A 38 -4.56 -24.06 -28.83
C GLN A 38 -4.35 -24.89 -27.55
N ASP A 39 -3.20 -25.56 -27.44
CA ASP A 39 -2.84 -26.39 -26.28
C ASP A 39 -2.11 -25.57 -25.20
N THR A 40 -1.79 -24.31 -25.52
CA THR A 40 -0.92 -23.42 -24.75
C THR A 40 -1.69 -22.30 -24.07
N LEU A 41 -2.69 -21.72 -24.74
CA LEU A 41 -3.39 -20.51 -24.32
C LEU A 41 -4.91 -20.66 -24.43
N THR A 42 -5.62 -20.18 -23.41
CA THR A 42 -7.07 -19.98 -23.45
C THR A 42 -7.41 -18.52 -23.18
N VAL A 43 -8.41 -17.98 -23.86
CA VAL A 43 -8.91 -16.63 -23.59
C VAL A 43 -10.06 -16.69 -22.61
N LEU A 44 -9.99 -15.91 -21.52
CA LEU A 44 -11.09 -15.67 -20.60
C LEU A 44 -11.62 -14.24 -20.80
N LEU A 45 -12.84 -14.13 -21.33
CA LEU A 45 -13.52 -12.86 -21.55
C LEU A 45 -14.42 -12.52 -20.35
N ILE A 46 -14.14 -11.40 -19.68
CA ILE A 46 -14.94 -10.90 -18.56
C ILE A 46 -16.15 -10.14 -19.13
N SER A 47 -17.06 -10.89 -19.74
CA SER A 47 -18.14 -10.37 -20.59
C SER A 47 -19.49 -10.24 -19.89
N GLN A 48 -19.52 -10.20 -18.56
CA GLN A 48 -20.76 -10.29 -17.78
C GLN A 48 -21.73 -9.12 -18.04
N SER A 49 -21.19 -7.97 -18.43
CA SER A 49 -21.94 -6.75 -18.77
C SER A 49 -22.15 -6.57 -20.27
N TRP A 50 -21.61 -7.47 -21.10
CA TRP A 50 -21.65 -7.33 -22.55
C TRP A 50 -22.96 -7.85 -23.10
N LYS A 51 -23.40 -7.31 -24.24
CA LYS A 51 -24.48 -7.93 -25.00
C LYS A 51 -23.95 -9.23 -25.63
N HIS A 52 -24.82 -10.21 -25.81
CA HIS A 52 -24.46 -11.48 -26.46
C HIS A 52 -23.85 -11.28 -27.85
N VAL A 53 -24.37 -10.30 -28.61
CA VAL A 53 -23.86 -9.94 -29.94
C VAL A 53 -22.42 -9.46 -29.87
N ASP A 54 -22.06 -8.68 -28.84
CA ASP A 54 -20.70 -8.17 -28.66
C ASP A 54 -19.75 -9.32 -28.32
N LEU A 55 -20.13 -10.20 -27.40
CA LEU A 55 -19.33 -11.38 -27.05
C LEU A 55 -19.06 -12.29 -28.26
N ASN A 56 -20.09 -12.61 -29.04
CA ASN A 56 -19.94 -13.41 -30.25
C ASN A 56 -19.06 -12.70 -31.30
N PHE A 57 -19.23 -11.38 -31.44
CA PHE A 57 -18.41 -10.57 -32.33
C PHE A 57 -16.92 -10.63 -31.93
N ILE A 58 -16.58 -10.44 -30.66
CA ILE A 58 -15.20 -10.52 -30.16
C ILE A 58 -14.63 -11.93 -30.33
N ALA A 59 -15.40 -12.95 -29.96
CA ALA A 59 -14.95 -14.33 -30.10
C ALA A 59 -14.66 -14.71 -31.55
N ASN A 60 -15.54 -14.33 -32.50
CA ASN A 60 -15.31 -14.53 -33.93
C ASN A 60 -14.08 -13.77 -34.45
N ARG A 61 -13.79 -12.59 -33.90
CA ARG A 61 -12.57 -11.85 -34.24
C ARG A 61 -11.33 -12.56 -33.73
N ILE A 62 -11.34 -13.10 -32.52
CA ILE A 62 -10.23 -13.88 -31.98
C ILE A 62 -10.02 -15.15 -32.81
N THR A 63 -11.08 -15.92 -33.08
CA THR A 63 -10.98 -17.19 -33.84
C THR A 63 -10.57 -17.00 -35.31
N LYS A 64 -10.76 -15.80 -35.87
CA LYS A 64 -10.22 -15.45 -37.18
C LYS A 64 -8.68 -15.45 -37.22
N TYR A 65 -8.01 -15.07 -36.14
CA TYR A 65 -6.55 -14.99 -36.07
C TYR A 65 -5.93 -16.18 -35.33
N TYR A 66 -6.66 -16.78 -34.40
CA TYR A 66 -6.14 -17.81 -33.51
C TYR A 66 -7.11 -18.98 -33.37
N ASP A 67 -6.63 -20.17 -33.66
CA ASP A 67 -7.33 -21.41 -33.29
C ASP A 67 -7.07 -21.69 -31.80
N ILE A 68 -7.86 -21.09 -30.91
CA ILE A 68 -7.72 -21.22 -29.45
C ILE A 68 -9.09 -21.30 -28.77
N SER A 69 -9.15 -21.93 -27.60
CA SER A 69 -10.36 -21.96 -26.77
C SER A 69 -10.66 -20.60 -26.14
N ILE A 70 -11.94 -20.26 -26.06
CA ILE A 70 -12.44 -19.02 -25.47
C ILE A 70 -13.50 -19.37 -24.41
N VAL A 71 -13.39 -18.76 -23.24
CA VAL A 71 -14.37 -18.84 -22.15
C VAL A 71 -14.99 -17.46 -21.94
N GLY A 72 -16.30 -17.33 -22.15
CA GLY A 72 -17.06 -16.10 -21.91
C GLY A 72 -17.86 -16.15 -20.61
N LEU A 73 -17.72 -15.14 -19.76
CA LEU A 73 -18.53 -14.98 -18.55
C LEU A 73 -19.85 -14.28 -18.88
N ILE A 74 -21.00 -14.90 -18.57
CA ILE A 74 -22.33 -14.38 -18.95
C ILE A 74 -23.32 -14.40 -17.79
N LYS A 75 -24.22 -13.41 -17.71
CA LYS A 75 -25.23 -13.34 -16.64
C LYS A 75 -26.47 -14.22 -16.85
N ASN A 76 -26.81 -14.54 -18.09
CA ASN A 76 -27.97 -15.37 -18.40
C ASN A 76 -27.74 -16.13 -19.71
N ALA A 77 -27.84 -17.46 -19.67
CA ALA A 77 -27.66 -18.32 -20.84
C ALA A 77 -28.92 -18.45 -21.74
N THR A 78 -30.10 -17.99 -21.30
CA THR A 78 -31.38 -18.32 -21.97
C THR A 78 -31.61 -17.67 -23.34
N ASN A 79 -30.76 -16.74 -23.78
CA ASN A 79 -30.90 -16.02 -25.07
C ASN A 79 -29.91 -16.48 -26.16
N PHE A 80 -29.19 -17.59 -25.97
CA PHE A 80 -28.25 -18.11 -26.97
C PHE A 80 -28.97 -19.02 -27.97
N THR A 81 -29.63 -18.42 -28.96
CA THR A 81 -30.22 -19.16 -30.08
C THR A 81 -29.54 -18.72 -31.39
N ASN A 82 -28.63 -19.57 -31.87
CA ASN A 82 -28.32 -19.81 -33.30
C ASN A 82 -26.99 -19.31 -33.93
N SER A 83 -25.96 -18.92 -33.18
CA SER A 83 -24.58 -18.85 -33.75
C SER A 83 -23.51 -18.71 -32.67
N ILE A 84 -23.31 -19.76 -31.87
CA ILE A 84 -22.18 -19.82 -30.94
C ILE A 84 -20.93 -20.25 -31.73
N PRO A 85 -19.82 -19.50 -31.70
CA PRO A 85 -18.55 -19.95 -32.26
C PRO A 85 -18.14 -21.28 -31.61
N GLU A 86 -17.71 -22.27 -32.40
CA GLU A 86 -17.39 -23.63 -31.91
C GLU A 86 -16.39 -23.65 -30.74
N LYS A 87 -15.43 -22.71 -30.73
CA LYS A 87 -14.39 -22.59 -29.71
C LYS A 87 -14.81 -21.78 -28.47
N LEU A 88 -16.03 -21.22 -28.45
CA LEU A 88 -16.54 -20.41 -27.35
C LEU A 88 -17.39 -21.26 -26.40
N THR A 89 -16.91 -21.40 -25.16
CA THR A 89 -17.68 -21.95 -24.05
C THR A 89 -18.15 -20.81 -23.14
N TYR A 90 -19.33 -20.93 -22.55
CA TYR A 90 -19.84 -19.94 -21.62
C TYR A 90 -19.86 -20.49 -20.20
N LEU A 91 -19.66 -19.57 -19.25
CA LEU A 91 -19.82 -19.86 -17.85
C LEU A 91 -20.80 -18.86 -17.25
N GLU A 92 -21.92 -19.38 -16.80
CA GLU A 92 -23.00 -18.59 -16.23
C GLU A 92 -22.64 -18.09 -14.83
N VAL A 93 -22.92 -16.81 -14.60
CA VAL A 93 -22.78 -16.14 -13.31
C VAL A 93 -23.88 -16.65 -12.38
N LYS A 94 -23.49 -17.24 -11.25
CA LYS A 94 -24.48 -17.65 -10.25
C LYS A 94 -25.02 -16.42 -9.51
N ARG A 95 -26.29 -16.48 -9.08
CA ARG A 95 -26.92 -15.39 -8.33
C ARG A 95 -26.08 -15.06 -7.07
N MET A 96 -25.76 -13.78 -6.88
CA MET A 96 -24.93 -13.25 -5.75
C MET A 96 -23.44 -13.63 -5.77
N GLU A 97 -22.93 -14.22 -6.84
CA GLU A 97 -21.50 -14.48 -6.99
C GLU A 97 -20.73 -13.18 -7.31
N SER A 98 -19.55 -13.01 -6.70
CA SER A 98 -18.68 -11.87 -6.99
C SER A 98 -17.80 -12.12 -8.22
N ASP A 99 -17.31 -11.07 -8.87
CA ASP A 99 -16.42 -11.18 -10.03
C ASP A 99 -15.17 -12.00 -9.69
N SER A 100 -14.58 -11.78 -8.51
CA SER A 100 -13.41 -12.53 -8.06
C SER A 100 -13.66 -14.03 -7.92
N ASP A 101 -14.83 -14.43 -7.40
CA ASP A 101 -15.19 -15.83 -7.22
C ASP A 101 -15.48 -16.48 -8.58
N LEU A 102 -16.17 -15.75 -9.45
CA LEU A 102 -16.49 -16.17 -10.81
C LEU A 102 -15.23 -16.37 -11.68
N ILE A 103 -14.31 -15.41 -11.65
CA ILE A 103 -13.04 -15.49 -12.39
C ILE A 103 -12.22 -16.67 -11.85
N SER A 104 -12.14 -16.84 -10.54
CA SER A 104 -11.44 -17.99 -9.93
C SER A 104 -12.03 -19.33 -10.39
N ARG A 105 -13.37 -19.43 -10.42
CA ARG A 105 -14.07 -20.62 -10.90
C ARG A 105 -13.81 -20.88 -12.38
N ALA A 106 -13.80 -19.84 -13.21
CA ALA A 106 -13.52 -19.96 -14.64
C ALA A 106 -12.08 -20.39 -14.92
N VAL A 107 -11.10 -19.78 -14.25
CA VAL A 107 -9.69 -20.14 -14.39
C VAL A 107 -9.43 -21.60 -14.00
N ASN A 108 -10.10 -22.12 -12.96
CA ASN A 108 -9.94 -23.53 -12.54
C ASN A 108 -10.41 -24.56 -13.60
N LEU A 109 -11.24 -24.14 -14.56
CA LEU A 109 -11.66 -25.00 -15.67
C LEU A 109 -10.67 -25.00 -16.84
N ILE A 110 -9.80 -23.99 -16.91
CA ILE A 110 -8.81 -23.84 -17.98
C ILE A 110 -7.68 -24.86 -17.77
N LYS A 111 -7.36 -25.61 -18.83
CA LYS A 111 -6.32 -26.67 -18.81
C LYS A 111 -5.02 -26.25 -19.48
N THR A 112 -5.06 -25.17 -20.24
CA THR A 112 -3.89 -24.63 -20.91
C THR A 112 -2.94 -23.96 -19.90
N PRO A 113 -1.62 -23.99 -20.13
CA PRO A 113 -0.63 -23.37 -19.25
C PRO A 113 -0.79 -21.86 -19.04
N PHE A 114 -1.36 -21.16 -20.02
CA PHE A 114 -1.57 -19.72 -19.99
C PHE A 114 -3.04 -19.34 -20.20
N VAL A 115 -3.42 -18.22 -19.59
CA VAL A 115 -4.72 -17.60 -19.79
C VAL A 115 -4.57 -16.13 -20.14
N LEU A 116 -5.24 -15.67 -21.20
CA LEU A 116 -5.47 -14.26 -21.48
C LEU A 116 -6.70 -13.79 -20.69
N ILE A 117 -6.52 -12.80 -19.83
CA ILE A 117 -7.60 -12.08 -19.16
C ILE A 117 -8.04 -10.92 -20.07
N GLY A 118 -9.07 -11.17 -20.87
CA GLY A 118 -9.62 -10.23 -21.84
C GLY A 118 -10.64 -9.27 -21.24
N ASN A 119 -10.24 -8.48 -20.24
CA ASN A 119 -11.14 -7.50 -19.62
C ASN A 119 -11.49 -6.36 -20.59
N SER A 120 -12.78 -6.02 -20.70
CA SER A 120 -13.28 -4.89 -21.51
C SER A 120 -12.90 -4.88 -23.00
N LEU A 121 -12.50 -6.01 -23.60
CA LEU A 121 -12.18 -6.09 -25.03
C LEU A 121 -13.37 -5.68 -25.90
N SER A 122 -13.12 -4.85 -26.91
CA SER A 122 -14.11 -4.30 -27.84
C SER A 122 -13.82 -4.60 -29.32
N GLN A 123 -12.57 -4.94 -29.64
CA GLN A 123 -12.13 -5.46 -30.94
C GLN A 123 -10.92 -6.37 -30.74
N PHE A 124 -10.59 -7.16 -31.78
CA PHE A 124 -9.38 -7.97 -31.83
C PHE A 124 -8.85 -8.04 -33.26
N ASN A 125 -7.54 -7.85 -33.44
CA ASN A 125 -6.87 -7.97 -34.74
C ASN A 125 -5.42 -8.47 -34.59
N ASN A 126 -4.67 -8.44 -35.69
CA ASN A 126 -3.27 -8.85 -35.76
C ASN A 126 -2.28 -7.97 -34.95
N GLN A 127 -2.71 -6.85 -34.37
CA GLN A 127 -1.89 -6.05 -33.43
C GLN A 127 -1.94 -6.62 -32.00
N SER A 128 -2.86 -7.53 -31.71
CA SER A 128 -2.99 -8.22 -30.41
C SER A 128 -2.16 -9.51 -30.36
N SER A 129 -0.86 -9.46 -30.69
CA SER A 129 -0.02 -10.68 -30.77
C SER A 129 0.05 -11.45 -29.43
N LEU A 130 -0.59 -12.62 -29.40
CA LEU A 130 -0.63 -13.47 -28.20
C LEU A 130 0.66 -14.26 -28.01
N GLU A 131 1.30 -14.68 -29.11
CA GLU A 131 2.60 -15.34 -29.08
C GLU A 131 3.65 -14.45 -28.46
N ARG A 132 3.64 -13.14 -28.78
CA ARG A 132 4.56 -12.17 -28.18
C ARG A 132 4.47 -12.17 -26.65
N LEU A 133 3.26 -12.15 -26.09
CA LEU A 133 3.06 -12.15 -24.64
C LEU A 133 3.47 -13.47 -23.99
N VAL A 134 3.15 -14.62 -24.62
CA VAL A 134 3.59 -15.94 -24.12
C VAL A 134 5.11 -16.07 -24.15
N ARG A 135 5.76 -15.61 -25.23
CA ARG A 135 7.22 -15.65 -25.37
C ARG A 135 7.93 -14.90 -24.27
N VAL A 136 7.42 -13.73 -23.90
CA VAL A 136 7.97 -12.90 -22.82
C VAL A 136 7.88 -13.63 -21.47
N LEU A 137 6.81 -14.39 -21.22
CA LEU A 137 6.67 -15.21 -20.02
C LEU A 137 7.64 -16.40 -20.00
N ASP A 138 7.95 -16.99 -21.16
CA ASP A 138 8.94 -18.06 -21.28
C ASP A 138 10.38 -17.56 -21.06
N GLU A 139 10.70 -16.37 -21.60
CA GLU A 139 12.07 -15.85 -21.61
C GLU A 139 12.46 -15.06 -20.36
N LEU A 140 11.49 -14.64 -19.54
CA LEU A 140 11.71 -13.89 -18.31
C LEU A 140 11.22 -14.67 -17.07
N PRO A 141 12.09 -15.46 -16.40
CA PRO A 141 11.68 -16.41 -15.35
C PRO A 141 10.93 -15.80 -14.16
N LEU A 142 11.23 -14.54 -13.80
CA LEU A 142 10.59 -13.83 -12.69
C LEU A 142 9.29 -13.11 -13.09
N VAL A 143 9.04 -12.94 -14.40
CA VAL A 143 7.81 -12.37 -14.91
C VAL A 143 6.76 -13.47 -14.99
N LYS A 144 5.59 -13.21 -14.43
CA LYS A 144 4.46 -14.15 -14.45
C LYS A 144 3.20 -13.58 -15.10
N VAL A 145 3.23 -12.28 -15.44
CA VAL A 145 2.14 -11.59 -16.13
C VAL A 145 2.71 -10.70 -17.25
N ALA A 146 2.16 -10.79 -18.45
CA ALA A 146 2.55 -9.98 -19.61
C ALA A 146 1.31 -9.37 -20.27
N ALA A 147 1.27 -8.05 -20.36
CA ALA A 147 0.18 -7.29 -20.96
C ALA A 147 0.59 -6.65 -22.29
N GLY A 148 -0.40 -6.17 -23.03
CA GLY A 148 -0.21 -5.24 -24.15
C GLY A 148 -0.69 -3.84 -23.79
N ALA A 149 -0.35 -2.86 -24.63
CA ALA A 149 -1.03 -1.57 -24.65
C ALA A 149 -2.53 -1.73 -24.97
N ALA A 150 -3.31 -0.67 -24.72
CA ALA A 150 -4.72 -0.64 -25.11
C ALA A 150 -5.10 0.68 -25.77
N ARG A 151 -5.97 0.59 -26.76
CA ARG A 151 -6.65 1.74 -27.38
C ARG A 151 -8.15 1.64 -27.15
N ASP A 152 -8.75 2.71 -26.64
CA ASP A 152 -10.19 2.73 -26.40
C ASP A 152 -11.00 3.21 -27.62
N SER A 153 -12.33 3.19 -27.48
CA SER A 153 -13.27 3.63 -28.51
C SER A 153 -13.18 5.11 -28.87
N GLN A 154 -12.59 5.94 -28.00
CA GLN A 154 -12.32 7.37 -28.25
C GLN A 154 -10.97 7.60 -28.93
N GLY A 155 -10.19 6.53 -29.13
CA GLY A 155 -8.89 6.58 -29.76
C GLY A 155 -7.74 6.95 -28.83
N ARG A 156 -7.95 6.91 -27.52
CA ARG A 156 -6.91 7.12 -26.53
C ARG A 156 -6.11 5.85 -26.35
N TRP A 157 -4.81 5.93 -26.59
CA TRP A 157 -3.85 4.84 -26.42
C TRP A 157 -3.10 4.98 -25.09
N ILE A 158 -2.96 3.88 -24.35
CA ILE A 158 -2.13 3.80 -23.15
C ILE A 158 -1.28 2.53 -23.18
N HIS A 159 -0.05 2.59 -22.66
CA HIS A 159 0.76 1.39 -22.45
C HIS A 159 0.25 0.53 -21.28
N GLY A 160 -0.44 1.15 -20.30
CA GLY A 160 -1.13 0.44 -19.22
C GLY A 160 -0.27 0.02 -18.03
N CYS A 161 1.01 0.42 -17.99
CA CYS A 161 1.93 0.10 -16.89
C CYS A 161 1.76 1.08 -15.73
N LEU A 162 1.68 0.56 -14.51
CA LEU A 162 1.68 1.36 -13.30
C LEU A 162 2.86 1.01 -12.40
N GLN A 163 3.49 2.06 -11.87
CA GLN A 163 4.36 1.96 -10.71
C GLN A 163 3.53 2.11 -9.45
N GLN A 164 3.77 1.25 -8.48
CA GLN A 164 3.07 1.25 -7.22
C GLN A 164 4.04 1.44 -6.07
N LYS A 165 3.70 2.31 -5.14
CA LYS A 165 4.38 2.43 -3.86
C LYS A 165 3.37 2.28 -2.73
N MET A 166 3.60 1.35 -1.82
CA MET A 166 2.85 1.26 -0.56
C MET A 166 3.79 1.40 0.63
N GLU A 167 3.62 2.46 1.39
CA GLU A 167 4.40 2.73 2.61
C GLU A 167 3.57 3.58 3.56
N ASN A 168 3.76 3.38 4.87
CA ASN A 168 3.13 4.21 5.89
C ASN A 168 1.62 4.43 5.67
N TYR A 169 0.86 3.35 5.43
CA TYR A 169 -0.59 3.42 5.21
C TYR A 169 -1.01 4.22 3.96
N HIS A 170 -0.07 4.58 3.10
CA HIS A 170 -0.33 5.30 1.86
C HIS A 170 -0.04 4.41 0.66
N ALA A 171 -0.88 4.49 -0.36
CA ALA A 171 -0.57 3.92 -1.67
C ALA A 171 -0.49 5.00 -2.73
N THR A 172 0.49 4.89 -3.61
CA THR A 172 0.62 5.74 -4.81
C THR A 172 0.67 4.86 -6.04
N TYR A 173 -0.07 5.26 -7.06
CA TYR A 173 -0.07 4.68 -8.38
C TYR A 173 0.30 5.75 -9.39
N ASP A 174 1.45 5.61 -10.03
CA ASP A 174 1.91 6.51 -11.08
C ASP A 174 1.95 5.76 -12.41
N LEU A 175 1.52 6.43 -13.50
CA LEU A 175 1.67 5.91 -14.85
C LEU A 175 3.16 5.87 -15.21
N GLY A 176 3.66 4.69 -15.57
CA GLY A 176 5.07 4.54 -15.93
C GLY A 176 5.63 3.17 -15.59
N TYR A 177 6.95 3.05 -15.68
CA TYR A 177 7.69 1.81 -15.46
C TYR A 177 9.10 2.10 -14.92
N TYR A 178 9.71 1.15 -14.19
CA TYR A 178 11.04 1.36 -13.60
C TYR A 178 12.20 1.04 -14.55
N SER A 179 12.03 0.01 -15.38
CA SER A 179 13.03 -0.47 -16.33
C SER A 179 12.34 -1.29 -17.42
N SER A 180 13.07 -1.63 -18.49
CA SER A 180 12.54 -2.44 -19.59
C SER A 180 13.49 -3.56 -20.00
N LYS A 181 12.95 -4.61 -20.60
CA LYS A 181 13.70 -5.70 -21.22
C LYS A 181 12.86 -6.36 -22.31
N TYR A 182 13.49 -6.70 -23.44
CA TYR A 182 12.81 -7.20 -24.64
C TYR A 182 11.63 -6.30 -25.01
N GLU A 183 11.88 -4.99 -25.10
CA GLU A 183 10.89 -3.97 -25.47
C GLU A 183 9.67 -3.86 -24.52
N CYS A 184 9.58 -4.69 -23.48
CA CYS A 184 8.52 -4.66 -22.49
C CYS A 184 8.94 -3.90 -21.23
N MET A 185 8.00 -3.17 -20.66
CA MET A 185 8.15 -2.31 -19.49
C MET A 185 7.79 -3.08 -18.22
N TYR A 186 8.63 -3.05 -17.17
CA TYR A 186 8.32 -3.67 -15.88
C TYR A 186 7.34 -2.84 -15.04
N CYS A 187 6.26 -3.49 -14.60
CA CYS A 187 5.12 -2.88 -13.93
C CYS A 187 4.85 -3.52 -12.56
N ASP A 188 4.29 -2.75 -11.63
CA ASP A 188 3.73 -3.28 -10.39
C ASP A 188 2.24 -3.63 -10.55
N ASP A 189 1.53 -2.96 -11.45
CA ASP A 189 0.10 -3.14 -11.73
C ASP A 189 -0.19 -2.82 -13.22
N LEU A 190 -1.31 -3.31 -13.75
CA LEU A 190 -1.67 -3.25 -15.17
C LEU A 190 -3.11 -2.78 -15.38
N LEU A 191 -3.30 -1.85 -16.32
CA LEU A 191 -4.61 -1.31 -16.72
C LEU A 191 -5.21 -1.99 -17.96
N THR A 192 -4.53 -2.97 -18.54
CA THR A 192 -4.85 -3.52 -19.86
C THR A 192 -4.98 -5.03 -19.82
N PRO A 193 -5.59 -5.65 -20.85
CA PRO A 193 -5.66 -7.11 -20.94
C PRO A 193 -4.26 -7.74 -20.87
N PHE A 194 -4.17 -8.89 -20.20
CA PHE A 194 -2.89 -9.53 -19.91
C PHE A 194 -2.96 -11.05 -19.98
N VAL A 195 -1.84 -11.66 -20.37
CA VAL A 195 -1.60 -13.09 -20.30
C VAL A 195 -0.86 -13.40 -19.00
N THR A 196 -1.24 -14.48 -18.33
CA THR A 196 -0.55 -14.99 -17.15
C THR A 196 -0.48 -16.52 -17.20
N HIS A 197 0.43 -17.11 -16.43
CA HIS A 197 0.36 -18.54 -16.17
C HIS A 197 -0.95 -18.86 -15.43
N THR A 198 -1.68 -19.88 -15.89
CA THR A 198 -2.93 -20.34 -15.26
C THR A 198 -2.69 -20.74 -13.81
N LYS A 199 -1.58 -21.44 -13.52
CA LYS A 199 -1.16 -21.84 -12.17
C LYS A 199 -0.83 -20.67 -11.23
N LEU A 200 -0.59 -19.47 -11.75
CA LEU A 200 -0.36 -18.30 -10.89
C LEU A 200 -1.61 -17.98 -10.05
N PHE A 201 -2.81 -18.23 -10.56
CA PHE A 201 -4.04 -18.05 -9.79
C PHE A 201 -4.18 -19.05 -8.62
N GLU A 202 -3.52 -20.21 -8.70
CA GLU A 202 -3.46 -21.16 -7.59
C GLU A 202 -2.46 -20.70 -6.52
N GLN A 203 -1.31 -20.18 -6.95
CA GLN A 203 -0.25 -19.67 -6.07
C GLN A 203 -0.64 -18.35 -5.40
N VAL A 204 -1.31 -17.48 -6.15
CA VAL A 204 -1.74 -16.14 -5.77
C VAL A 204 -3.23 -16.03 -6.07
N SER A 205 -4.05 -16.40 -5.09
CA SER A 205 -5.51 -16.38 -5.24
C SER A 205 -6.09 -14.97 -5.23
N LEU A 206 -7.16 -14.80 -6.01
CA LEU A 206 -7.99 -13.59 -5.95
C LEU A 206 -8.64 -13.48 -4.57
N LYS A 207 -8.71 -12.27 -4.03
CA LYS A 207 -9.48 -12.04 -2.80
C LYS A 207 -10.96 -12.21 -3.10
N LYS A 208 -11.59 -13.15 -2.40
CA LYS A 208 -13.03 -13.44 -2.51
C LYS A 208 -13.90 -12.21 -2.21
N GLY A 209 -15.06 -12.15 -2.88
CA GLY A 209 -16.07 -11.11 -2.66
C GLY A 209 -15.73 -9.75 -3.26
N LEU A 210 -14.78 -9.65 -4.19
CA LEU A 210 -14.47 -8.42 -4.92
C LEU A 210 -15.20 -8.36 -6.28
N ASN A 211 -15.62 -7.16 -6.67
CA ASN A 211 -16.30 -6.86 -7.93
C ASN A 211 -15.65 -5.67 -8.63
N GLY A 212 -15.64 -5.67 -9.95
CA GLY A 212 -15.12 -4.58 -10.76
C GLY A 212 -13.59 -4.55 -10.85
N PRO A 213 -13.00 -3.39 -11.22
CA PRO A 213 -11.57 -3.27 -11.51
C PRO A 213 -10.67 -3.57 -10.31
N ILE A 214 -11.16 -3.38 -9.08
CA ILE A 214 -10.41 -3.67 -7.84
C ILE A 214 -9.91 -5.12 -7.75
N VAL A 215 -10.58 -6.08 -8.41
CA VAL A 215 -10.19 -7.50 -8.38
C VAL A 215 -8.73 -7.67 -8.81
N PHE A 216 -8.34 -7.03 -9.90
CA PHE A 216 -6.97 -7.15 -10.42
C PHE A 216 -5.99 -6.23 -9.70
N HIS A 217 -6.40 -5.02 -9.31
CA HIS A 217 -5.54 -4.14 -8.50
C HIS A 217 -5.14 -4.78 -7.16
N ASP A 218 -6.05 -5.47 -6.47
CA ASP A 218 -5.71 -6.26 -5.28
C ASP A 218 -4.81 -7.47 -5.63
N TRP A 219 -5.10 -8.15 -6.75
CA TRP A 219 -4.32 -9.30 -7.17
C TRP A 219 -2.87 -8.95 -7.53
N PHE A 220 -2.62 -7.85 -8.24
CA PHE A 220 -1.27 -7.41 -8.60
C PHE A 220 -0.41 -7.10 -7.38
N VAL A 221 -0.99 -6.53 -6.32
CA VAL A 221 -0.29 -6.37 -5.03
C VAL A 221 0.13 -7.71 -4.46
N ARG A 222 -0.76 -8.72 -4.52
CA ARG A 222 -0.47 -10.07 -4.05
C ARG A 222 0.60 -10.76 -4.91
N VAL A 223 0.57 -10.57 -6.23
CA VAL A 223 1.57 -11.08 -7.18
C VAL A 223 2.94 -10.52 -6.82
N ARG A 224 3.04 -9.20 -6.58
CA ARG A 224 4.28 -8.55 -6.14
C ARG A 224 4.74 -9.06 -4.77
N HIS A 225 3.83 -9.22 -3.81
CA HIS A 225 4.15 -9.77 -2.50
C HIS A 225 4.63 -11.23 -2.55
N ALA A 226 4.25 -11.98 -3.59
CA ALA A 226 4.75 -13.33 -3.87
C ALA A 226 6.12 -13.32 -4.60
N GLY A 227 6.68 -12.15 -4.91
CA GLY A 227 7.98 -12.02 -5.57
C GLY A 227 7.94 -12.18 -7.09
N HIS A 228 6.77 -12.03 -7.70
CA HIS A 228 6.59 -12.09 -9.14
C HIS A 228 6.47 -10.70 -9.76
N LEU A 229 6.92 -10.57 -11.00
CA LEU A 229 6.88 -9.33 -11.77
C LEU A 229 5.80 -9.39 -12.86
N ALA A 230 5.29 -8.22 -13.22
CA ALA A 230 4.45 -8.01 -14.39
C ALA A 230 5.19 -7.14 -15.42
N VAL A 231 4.84 -7.28 -16.69
CA VAL A 231 5.32 -6.42 -17.76
C VAL A 231 4.19 -6.00 -18.70
N THR A 232 4.36 -4.87 -19.39
CA THR A 232 3.55 -4.52 -20.57
C THR A 232 4.45 -4.36 -21.79
N CYS A 233 4.07 -4.99 -22.90
CA CYS A 233 4.76 -4.92 -24.19
C CYS A 233 3.96 -3.94 -25.08
N PRO A 234 4.41 -2.69 -25.26
CA PRO A 234 3.62 -1.63 -25.89
C PRO A 234 3.39 -1.84 -27.40
N ASP A 235 4.16 -2.72 -28.03
CA ASP A 235 4.01 -3.18 -29.41
C ASP A 235 2.79 -4.10 -29.60
N VAL A 236 2.35 -4.78 -28.54
CA VAL A 236 1.09 -5.53 -28.54
C VAL A 236 -0.04 -4.58 -28.16
N MET A 237 -1.07 -4.44 -28.98
CA MET A 237 -2.18 -3.53 -28.71
C MET A 237 -3.52 -4.25 -28.71
N PHE A 238 -4.23 -4.15 -27.59
CA PHE A 238 -5.63 -4.55 -27.46
C PHE A 238 -6.57 -3.36 -27.73
N TYR A 239 -7.81 -3.66 -28.10
CA TYR A 239 -8.86 -2.66 -28.22
C TYR A 239 -9.89 -2.87 -27.13
N VAL A 240 -10.17 -1.82 -26.37
CA VAL A 240 -11.07 -1.89 -25.22
C VAL A 240 -12.22 -0.90 -25.36
N HIS A 241 -13.34 -1.11 -24.67
CA HIS A 241 -14.44 -0.15 -24.68
C HIS A 241 -14.03 1.15 -23.98
N THR A 242 -13.56 0.99 -22.75
CA THR A 242 -13.01 2.05 -21.90
C THR A 242 -11.86 1.46 -21.08
N HIS A 243 -10.87 2.29 -20.78
CA HIS A 243 -9.83 1.95 -19.80
C HIS A 243 -10.47 1.73 -18.41
N PRO A 244 -9.95 0.81 -17.59
CA PRO A 244 -10.48 0.59 -16.25
C PRO A 244 -10.32 1.87 -15.41
N ILE A 245 -11.40 2.26 -14.76
CA ILE A 245 -11.45 3.41 -13.85
C ILE A 245 -11.92 2.89 -12.50
N MET A 246 -11.07 3.00 -11.48
CA MET A 246 -11.49 2.76 -10.10
C MET A 246 -12.30 3.94 -9.58
N THR A 247 -13.52 3.66 -9.12
CA THR A 247 -14.38 4.64 -8.45
C THR A 247 -13.88 4.94 -7.03
N ALA A 248 -14.39 6.00 -6.40
CA ALA A 248 -14.10 6.29 -5.00
C ALA A 248 -14.50 5.13 -4.06
N SER A 249 -15.58 4.40 -4.38
CA SER A 249 -15.98 3.20 -3.64
C SER A 249 -15.02 2.03 -3.82
N ASP A 250 -14.47 1.86 -5.03
CA ASP A 250 -13.45 0.84 -5.28
C ASP A 250 -12.18 1.15 -4.48
N TRP A 251 -11.74 2.40 -4.50
CA TRP A 251 -10.57 2.83 -3.73
C TRP A 251 -10.78 2.73 -2.21
N LEU A 252 -11.97 3.07 -1.70
CA LEU A 252 -12.30 2.85 -0.30
C LEU A 252 -12.24 1.37 0.05
N ARG A 253 -12.78 0.50 -0.80
CA ARG A 253 -12.72 -0.95 -0.57
C ARG A 253 -11.28 -1.45 -0.61
N PHE A 254 -10.45 -0.94 -1.51
CA PHE A 254 -9.02 -1.24 -1.59
C PHE A 254 -8.28 -0.79 -0.31
N ALA A 255 -8.55 0.43 0.15
CA ALA A 255 -8.02 0.97 1.39
C ALA A 255 -8.39 0.12 2.61
N GLN A 256 -9.60 -0.42 2.67
CA GLN A 256 -10.01 -1.35 3.74
C GLN A 256 -9.25 -2.68 3.72
N ILE A 257 -8.89 -3.18 2.53
CA ILE A 257 -8.18 -4.46 2.39
C ILE A 257 -6.73 -4.32 2.87
N TRP A 258 -6.09 -3.22 2.47
CA TRP A 258 -4.68 -2.97 2.71
C TRP A 258 -4.43 -2.05 3.91
N SER A 259 -5.47 -1.65 4.64
CA SER A 259 -5.41 -0.70 5.75
C SER A 259 -4.66 0.58 5.33
N LEU A 260 -5.23 1.34 4.40
CA LEU A 260 -4.64 2.58 3.88
C LEU A 260 -5.45 3.80 4.32
N THR A 261 -4.78 4.89 4.69
CA THR A 261 -5.39 6.18 5.04
C THR A 261 -5.33 7.17 3.89
N ARG A 262 -4.48 6.95 2.89
CA ARG A 262 -4.35 7.81 1.71
C ARG A 262 -4.05 6.99 0.46
N ILE A 263 -4.66 7.35 -0.65
CA ILE A 263 -4.34 6.81 -1.97
C ILE A 263 -4.18 7.96 -2.96
N LYS A 264 -3.04 8.03 -3.64
CA LYS A 264 -2.88 8.78 -4.88
C LYS A 264 -3.10 7.81 -6.05
N SER A 265 -4.17 7.99 -6.81
CA SER A 265 -4.44 7.16 -7.98
C SER A 265 -3.69 7.64 -9.22
N TYR A 266 -3.68 6.82 -10.26
CA TYR A 266 -2.98 7.04 -11.54
C TYR A 266 -3.52 8.19 -12.40
N ASN A 267 -4.59 8.84 -11.97
CA ASN A 267 -5.13 10.08 -12.54
C ASN A 267 -4.88 11.28 -11.62
N ASP A 268 -3.89 11.19 -10.73
CA ASP A 268 -3.50 12.18 -9.72
C ASP A 268 -4.60 12.57 -8.71
N THR A 269 -5.70 11.81 -8.65
CA THR A 269 -6.70 12.01 -7.59
C THR A 269 -6.13 11.52 -6.25
N ILE A 270 -6.19 12.39 -5.23
CA ILE A 270 -5.82 12.06 -3.86
C ILE A 270 -7.09 11.76 -3.06
N LEU A 271 -7.13 10.60 -2.45
CA LEU A 271 -8.24 10.11 -1.64
C LEU A 271 -7.75 9.87 -0.21
N ASP A 272 -8.29 10.64 0.73
CA ASP A 272 -8.03 10.49 2.15
C ASP A 272 -9.19 9.77 2.85
N PHE A 273 -8.83 8.81 3.70
CA PHE A 273 -9.76 7.98 4.45
C PHE A 273 -9.54 8.16 5.95
N SER A 274 -10.64 8.38 6.68
CA SER A 274 -10.61 8.29 8.14
C SER A 274 -10.27 6.87 8.58
N CYS A 275 -9.78 6.70 9.82
CA CYS A 275 -9.51 5.37 10.36
C CYS A 275 -10.76 4.47 10.30
N ALA A 276 -11.94 5.04 10.59
CA ALA A 276 -13.20 4.30 10.53
C ALA A 276 -13.51 3.80 9.11
N ALA A 277 -13.33 4.65 8.09
CA ALA A 277 -13.54 4.29 6.69
C ALA A 277 -12.56 3.20 6.23
N ALA A 278 -11.29 3.32 6.61
CA ALA A 278 -10.22 2.38 6.32
C ALA A 278 -10.24 1.10 7.19
N LYS A 279 -11.18 1.01 8.15
CA LYS A 279 -11.28 -0.08 9.15
C LYS A 279 -10.01 -0.26 10.00
N ILE A 280 -9.34 0.85 10.28
CA ILE A 280 -8.19 0.93 11.18
C ILE A 280 -8.70 1.25 12.59
N SER A 281 -8.26 0.46 13.58
CA SER A 281 -8.59 0.69 14.99
C SER A 281 -7.44 1.41 15.70
N CYS A 282 -7.76 2.53 16.35
CA CYS A 282 -6.83 3.28 17.22
C CYS A 282 -7.04 3.00 18.71
N LYS A 283 -7.82 1.97 19.07
CA LYS A 283 -8.21 1.68 20.46
C LYS A 283 -7.14 0.95 21.29
N ASP A 284 -6.12 0.39 20.66
CA ASP A 284 -4.96 -0.19 21.33
C ASP A 284 -3.81 -0.31 20.33
N ILE A 285 -2.88 0.64 20.36
CA ILE A 285 -1.73 0.65 19.46
C ILE A 285 -0.55 -0.18 20.00
N ARG A 286 -0.61 -0.67 21.25
CA ARG A 286 0.53 -1.35 21.88
C ARG A 286 1.03 -2.57 21.11
N PRO A 287 0.16 -3.45 20.57
CA PRO A 287 0.62 -4.59 19.77
C PRO A 287 1.24 -4.17 18.42
N LEU A 288 0.86 -2.99 17.94
CA LEU A 288 1.20 -2.49 16.62
C LEU A 288 2.64 -1.92 16.58
N ILE A 289 2.94 -1.01 17.51
CA ILE A 289 4.19 -0.25 17.52
C ILE A 289 5.46 -1.08 17.76
N LYS A 290 5.31 -2.35 18.16
CA LYS A 290 6.41 -3.30 18.23
C LYS A 290 7.04 -3.55 16.85
N SER A 291 6.25 -3.51 15.78
CA SER A 291 6.71 -3.87 14.44
C SER A 291 6.29 -2.88 13.34
N PHE A 292 5.30 -2.03 13.58
CA PHE A 292 4.73 -1.16 12.57
C PHE A 292 4.65 0.29 13.06
N LEU A 293 4.74 1.25 12.13
CA LEU A 293 4.40 2.64 12.41
C LEU A 293 2.94 2.77 12.87
N ILE A 294 2.67 3.68 13.79
CA ILE A 294 1.30 4.11 14.13
C ILE A 294 0.63 4.65 12.84
N PRO A 295 -0.61 4.22 12.50
CA PRO A 295 -1.32 4.77 11.36
C PRO A 295 -1.45 6.30 11.48
N PRO A 296 -1.23 7.08 10.39
CA PRO A 296 -1.29 8.54 10.44
C PRO A 296 -2.58 9.07 11.08
N CYS A 297 -3.73 8.45 10.74
CA CYS A 297 -5.01 8.84 11.30
C CYS A 297 -5.14 8.56 12.82
N CYS A 298 -4.41 7.57 13.36
CA CYS A 298 -4.32 7.32 14.79
C CYS A 298 -3.36 8.31 15.45
N LEU A 299 -2.26 8.66 14.78
CA LEU A 299 -1.34 9.70 15.24
C LEU A 299 -2.03 11.06 15.35
N ASP A 300 -2.91 11.40 14.41
CA ASP A 300 -3.72 12.62 14.48
C ASP A 300 -4.65 12.62 15.71
N ALA A 301 -5.27 11.48 16.03
CA ALA A 301 -6.10 11.33 17.22
C ALA A 301 -5.27 11.50 18.51
N ILE A 302 -4.08 10.90 18.56
CA ILE A 302 -3.10 11.04 19.63
C ILE A 302 -2.72 12.52 19.82
N LEU A 303 -2.35 13.21 18.74
CA LEU A 303 -2.00 14.63 18.79
C LEU A 303 -3.17 15.51 19.25
N GLY A 304 -4.41 15.13 18.91
CA GLY A 304 -5.61 15.78 19.42
C GLY A 304 -5.80 15.59 20.93
N GLU A 305 -5.58 14.38 21.45
CA GLU A 305 -5.61 14.08 22.88
C GLU A 305 -4.52 14.86 23.63
N ILE A 306 -3.28 14.82 23.16
CA ILE A 306 -2.15 15.58 23.71
C ILE A 306 -2.45 17.07 23.69
N GLY A 307 -3.04 17.55 22.59
CA GLY A 307 -3.49 18.92 22.43
C GLY A 307 -4.39 19.35 23.58
N PHE A 308 -5.40 18.56 23.90
CA PHE A 308 -6.31 18.81 25.01
C PHE A 308 -5.58 18.89 26.37
N ILE A 309 -4.64 17.98 26.65
CA ILE A 309 -3.88 17.98 27.91
C ILE A 309 -3.06 19.25 28.07
N LEU A 310 -2.35 19.62 27.01
CA LEU A 310 -1.42 20.75 27.05
C LEU A 310 -2.14 22.10 26.95
N ASP A 311 -3.31 22.13 26.33
CA ASP A 311 -4.16 23.33 26.30
C ASP A 311 -4.79 23.59 27.68
N PHE A 312 -5.08 22.54 28.47
CA PHE A 312 -5.47 22.70 29.87
C PHE A 312 -4.37 23.37 30.69
N ALA A 313 -3.11 22.96 30.51
CA ALA A 313 -1.98 23.58 31.19
C ALA A 313 -1.87 25.07 30.86
N ASN A 314 -1.96 25.41 29.57
CA ASN A 314 -1.92 26.80 29.13
C ASN A 314 -3.08 27.62 29.72
N THR A 315 -4.30 27.10 29.67
CA THR A 315 -5.51 27.80 30.16
C THR A 315 -5.44 28.07 31.66
N ASN A 316 -4.81 27.17 32.43
CA ASN A 316 -4.69 27.27 33.88
C ASN A 316 -3.34 27.83 34.35
N ASN A 317 -2.52 28.34 33.43
CA ASN A 317 -1.18 28.85 33.69
C ASN A 317 -0.31 27.85 34.49
N LEU A 318 -0.34 26.59 34.08
CA LEU A 318 0.45 25.50 34.68
C LEU A 318 1.75 25.34 33.93
N ASP A 319 2.84 25.33 34.68
CA ASP A 319 4.15 25.04 34.14
C ASP A 319 4.40 23.54 34.04
N TYR A 320 5.01 23.12 32.93
CA TYR A 320 5.37 21.74 32.66
C TYR A 320 6.53 21.69 31.66
N GLU A 321 7.19 20.54 31.57
CA GLU A 321 8.17 20.26 30.53
C GLU A 321 7.89 18.86 29.95
N LEU A 322 7.92 18.75 28.62
CA LEU A 322 7.99 17.43 27.96
C LEU A 322 9.22 16.67 28.46
N GLN A 323 9.06 15.37 28.69
CA GLN A 323 10.09 14.52 29.27
C GLN A 323 10.28 13.24 28.44
N ALA A 324 11.33 12.49 28.76
CA ALA A 324 11.64 11.17 28.18
C ALA A 324 11.37 11.05 26.65
N GLY A 325 10.57 10.08 26.19
CA GLY A 325 10.36 9.82 24.76
C GLY A 325 9.65 10.98 24.06
N SER A 326 8.82 11.70 24.80
CA SER A 326 8.05 12.85 24.30
C SER A 326 8.93 14.00 23.83
N ILE A 327 9.94 14.39 24.62
CA ILE A 327 10.87 15.45 24.20
C ILE A 327 11.81 14.96 23.10
N LEU A 328 12.17 13.68 23.08
CA LEU A 328 12.98 13.10 22.01
C LEU A 328 12.21 13.13 20.66
N GLY A 329 10.92 12.78 20.66
CA GLY A 329 10.06 12.92 19.50
C GLY A 329 9.95 14.36 19.01
N ALA A 330 9.84 15.32 19.95
CA ALA A 330 9.84 16.75 19.63
C ALA A 330 11.14 17.17 18.93
N VAL A 331 12.30 16.77 19.44
CA VAL A 331 13.62 17.10 18.89
C VAL A 331 13.84 16.45 17.52
N LYS A 332 13.48 15.17 17.36
CA LYS A 332 13.74 14.41 16.14
C LYS A 332 12.79 14.74 15.01
N MET A 333 11.50 14.81 15.33
CA MET A 333 10.42 14.78 14.35
C MET A 333 9.42 15.92 14.50
N GLY A 334 9.55 16.75 15.54
CA GLY A 334 8.58 17.79 15.85
C GLY A 334 7.19 17.24 16.22
N THR A 335 7.10 16.00 16.68
CA THR A 335 5.83 15.29 16.96
C THR A 335 6.06 14.07 17.88
N HIS A 336 4.99 13.36 18.23
CA HIS A 336 5.08 12.08 18.93
C HIS A 336 5.80 11.03 18.06
N LEU A 337 6.67 10.22 18.67
CA LEU A 337 7.35 9.14 17.94
C LEU A 337 6.30 8.12 17.47
N PRO A 338 6.23 7.77 16.17
CA PRO A 338 5.17 6.90 15.65
C PRO A 338 5.40 5.41 15.98
N TRP A 339 6.25 5.13 16.97
CA TRP A 339 6.53 3.81 17.54
C TRP A 339 6.65 3.89 19.07
N ASP A 340 6.12 4.94 19.70
CA ASP A 340 6.05 5.09 21.16
C ASP A 340 4.73 4.54 21.74
N LEU A 341 4.72 4.37 23.07
CA LEU A 341 3.60 3.83 23.85
C LEU A 341 2.95 4.80 24.81
N ASP A 342 3.61 5.91 25.07
CA ASP A 342 3.27 6.82 26.13
C ASP A 342 3.78 8.23 25.86
N MET A 343 3.39 9.11 26.76
CA MET A 343 3.97 10.44 26.86
C MET A 343 4.29 10.79 28.28
N ASP A 344 5.38 11.53 28.46
CA ASP A 344 5.92 11.88 29.76
C ASP A 344 5.97 13.40 29.94
N PHE A 345 5.47 13.83 31.09
CA PHE A 345 5.47 15.24 31.49
C PHE A 345 6.02 15.37 32.90
N VAL A 346 6.81 16.42 33.11
CA VAL A 346 7.18 16.87 34.46
C VAL A 346 6.56 18.21 34.77
N PHE A 347 6.17 18.43 36.01
CA PHE A 347 5.55 19.69 36.47
C PHE A 347 5.88 19.97 37.95
N SER A 348 5.57 21.16 38.47
CA SER A 348 5.79 21.47 39.90
C SER A 348 4.77 20.76 40.79
N CYS A 349 5.22 20.10 41.86
CA CYS A 349 4.31 19.52 42.86
C CYS A 349 3.36 20.54 43.51
N ASN A 350 3.69 21.85 43.48
CA ASN A 350 2.80 22.91 43.97
C ASN A 350 1.51 23.01 43.15
N ASP A 351 1.55 22.63 41.87
CA ASP A 351 0.40 22.65 40.97
C ASP A 351 -0.36 21.32 40.94
N TRP A 352 0.00 20.34 41.79
CA TRP A 352 -0.65 19.03 41.84
C TRP A 352 -2.18 19.11 41.88
N LYS A 353 -2.72 19.92 42.80
CA LYS A 353 -4.18 20.07 42.95
C LYS A 353 -4.85 20.60 41.70
N LYS A 354 -4.18 21.47 40.92
CA LYS A 354 -4.72 22.01 39.66
C LYS A 354 -4.66 20.97 38.55
N TRP A 355 -3.55 20.25 38.43
CA TRP A 355 -3.42 19.14 37.48
C TRP A 355 -4.48 18.06 37.70
N MET A 356 -4.88 17.79 38.95
CA MET A 356 -5.95 16.83 39.26
C MET A 356 -7.36 17.30 38.84
N GLN A 357 -7.56 18.58 38.48
CA GLN A 357 -8.86 19.13 38.07
C GLN A 357 -9.18 18.92 36.59
N ILE A 358 -8.21 18.44 35.82
CA ILE A 358 -8.37 18.19 34.40
C ILE A 358 -9.51 17.18 34.12
N LYS A 359 -10.45 17.57 33.26
CA LYS A 359 -11.68 16.82 33.01
C LYS A 359 -11.53 15.91 31.79
N TYR A 360 -11.10 14.67 32.01
CA TYR A 360 -10.92 13.67 30.94
C TYR A 360 -12.12 12.75 30.68
N LYS A 361 -13.18 12.83 31.50
CA LYS A 361 -14.30 11.88 31.45
C LYS A 361 -14.97 11.83 30.08
N ASP A 362 -15.05 12.96 29.37
CA ASP A 362 -15.69 13.06 28.06
C ASP A 362 -14.89 12.38 26.93
N LYS A 363 -13.66 11.92 27.23
CA LYS A 363 -12.75 11.27 26.29
C LYS A 363 -12.53 9.78 26.57
N LYS A 364 -13.32 9.18 27.48
CA LYS A 364 -13.16 7.77 27.92
C LYS A 364 -11.77 7.47 28.51
N CYS A 365 -11.05 8.48 29.00
CA CYS A 365 -9.82 8.26 29.73
C CYS A 365 -10.09 8.18 31.23
N THR A 366 -9.26 7.44 31.94
CA THR A 366 -9.29 7.32 33.40
C THR A 366 -7.97 7.80 33.99
N MET A 367 -8.02 8.43 35.16
CA MET A 367 -6.83 8.86 35.87
C MET A 367 -6.57 7.90 37.04
N SER A 368 -5.31 7.48 37.17
CA SER A 368 -4.83 6.66 38.27
C SER A 368 -3.68 7.38 38.98
N ILE A 369 -3.66 7.32 40.30
CA ILE A 369 -2.56 7.86 41.10
C ILE A 369 -1.65 6.69 41.46
N ALA A 370 -0.45 6.65 40.88
CA ALA A 370 0.52 5.59 41.15
C ALA A 370 1.40 5.91 42.36
N LYS A 371 1.64 7.20 42.64
CA LYS A 371 2.24 7.66 43.90
C LYS A 371 1.64 9.01 44.31
N GLN A 372 0.98 9.05 45.47
CA GLN A 372 0.28 10.24 45.95
C GLN A 372 1.20 11.47 45.97
N ASN A 373 0.71 12.57 45.39
CA ASN A 373 1.42 13.85 45.28
C ASN A 373 2.78 13.77 44.57
N ILE A 374 3.03 12.74 43.77
CA ILE A 374 4.31 12.55 43.05
C ILE A 374 4.08 12.11 41.60
N TYR A 375 3.22 11.12 41.38
CA TYR A 375 3.11 10.48 40.07
C TYR A 375 1.67 10.01 39.81
N PHE A 376 1.11 10.45 38.69
CA PHE A 376 -0.20 10.01 38.21
C PHE A 376 -0.14 9.69 36.72
N VAL A 377 -1.06 8.84 36.27
CA VAL A 377 -1.17 8.39 34.89
C VAL A 377 -2.59 8.59 34.42
N ILE A 378 -2.75 9.19 33.24
CA ILE A 378 -4.03 9.23 32.53
C ILE A 378 -4.01 8.13 31.48
N HIS A 379 -4.88 7.14 31.64
CA HIS A 379 -5.08 6.04 30.71
C HIS A 379 -6.17 6.41 29.72
N CYS A 380 -5.81 6.67 28.48
CA CYS A 380 -6.76 6.83 27.38
C CYS A 380 -6.84 5.52 26.56
N PRO A 381 -7.88 5.35 25.72
CA PRO A 381 -7.96 4.20 24.84
C PRO A 381 -6.71 4.07 23.93
N THR A 382 -6.16 5.17 23.44
CA THR A 382 -5.06 5.11 22.47
C THR A 382 -3.67 5.08 23.12
N LEU A 383 -3.42 5.91 24.13
CA LEU A 383 -2.14 6.03 24.84
C LEU A 383 -2.37 6.22 26.34
N PHE A 384 -1.29 6.10 27.12
CA PHE A 384 -1.27 6.61 28.48
C PHE A 384 -0.28 7.78 28.62
N TYR A 385 -0.60 8.69 29.55
CA TYR A 385 0.13 9.93 29.77
C TYR A 385 0.63 9.95 31.21
N GLU A 386 1.95 9.95 31.36
CA GLU A 386 2.67 9.88 32.62
C GLU A 386 3.02 11.29 33.11
N PHE A 387 2.62 11.60 34.33
CA PHE A 387 2.84 12.90 34.95
C PHE A 387 3.64 12.73 36.23
N ILE A 388 4.85 13.28 36.25
CA ILE A 388 5.75 13.26 37.39
C ILE A 388 5.89 14.67 37.94
N CYS A 389 5.45 14.90 39.18
CA CYS A 389 5.71 16.17 39.83
C CYS A 389 7.12 16.19 40.41
N ARG A 390 7.79 17.34 40.29
CA ARG A 390 9.08 17.62 40.90
C ARG A 390 8.92 18.62 42.03
N ASN A 391 9.52 18.31 43.18
CA ASN A 391 9.51 19.23 44.31
C ASN A 391 10.41 20.42 43.98
N SER A 392 9.82 21.61 43.83
CA SER A 392 10.53 22.80 43.35
C SER A 392 11.74 23.20 44.19
N SER A 393 11.80 22.81 45.47
CA SER A 393 12.94 23.09 46.36
C SER A 393 14.10 22.09 46.20
N LYS A 394 13.84 20.87 45.70
CA LYS A 394 14.85 19.80 45.56
C LYS A 394 15.20 19.49 44.10
N GLN A 395 14.24 19.67 43.22
CA GLN A 395 14.29 19.37 41.79
C GLN A 395 13.48 20.47 41.06
N PRO A 396 14.04 21.67 40.91
CA PRO A 396 13.37 22.74 40.17
C PRO A 396 13.14 22.35 38.70
N MET A 397 12.22 23.07 38.04
CA MET A 397 12.05 23.00 36.59
C MET A 397 13.34 23.46 35.90
N SER A 398 13.65 22.94 34.71
CA SER A 398 14.98 23.11 34.11
C SER A 398 15.35 24.56 33.83
N ARG A 399 14.38 25.48 33.70
CA ARG A 399 14.61 26.91 33.42
C ARG A 399 15.46 27.64 34.44
N VAL A 400 15.67 27.08 35.64
CA VAL A 400 16.63 27.61 36.60
C VAL A 400 18.08 27.52 36.13
N LEU A 401 18.34 26.71 35.09
CA LEU A 401 19.65 26.58 34.44
C LEU A 401 19.86 27.62 33.33
N MET A 402 18.83 28.40 32.98
CA MET A 402 18.91 29.45 31.98
C MET A 402 19.60 30.70 32.56
N PRO A 403 20.16 31.57 31.70
CA PRO A 403 20.59 32.91 32.12
C PRO A 403 19.46 33.67 32.85
N GLU A 404 19.83 34.58 33.75
CA GLU A 404 18.92 35.27 34.66
C GLU A 404 17.74 35.94 33.93
N GLU A 405 18.01 36.54 32.77
CA GLU A 405 17.05 37.19 31.89
C GLU A 405 16.00 36.23 31.29
N PHE A 406 16.25 34.92 31.30
CA PHE A 406 15.39 33.88 30.73
C PHE A 406 14.78 32.93 31.77
N ILE A 407 15.12 33.04 33.07
CA ILE A 407 14.60 32.13 34.12
C ILE A 407 13.07 32.13 34.20
N ASN A 408 12.42 33.25 33.87
CA ASN A 408 10.96 33.38 33.89
C ASN A 408 10.28 33.03 32.54
N ILE A 409 11.05 32.58 31.54
CA ILE A 409 10.56 32.26 30.20
C ILE A 409 10.84 30.78 29.92
N SER A 410 9.80 29.94 29.96
CA SER A 410 9.95 28.51 29.64
C SER A 410 10.33 28.33 28.16
N THR A 411 11.32 27.48 27.89
CA THR A 411 11.68 27.08 26.53
C THR A 411 10.49 26.41 25.84
N LYS A 412 10.25 26.76 24.57
CA LYS A 412 9.19 26.18 23.75
C LYS A 412 9.78 25.39 22.58
N ILE A 413 9.18 24.24 22.27
CA ILE A 413 9.52 23.41 21.12
C ILE A 413 8.26 23.13 20.29
N ASN A 414 8.43 22.99 18.97
CA ASN A 414 7.34 22.56 18.10
C ASN A 414 7.04 21.08 18.35
N PHE A 415 5.80 20.79 18.73
CA PHE A 415 5.32 19.43 18.93
C PHE A 415 3.91 19.29 18.35
N GLY A 416 3.77 18.53 17.28
CA GLY A 416 2.51 18.36 16.55
C GLY A 416 2.04 19.64 15.85
N GLY A 417 2.94 20.56 15.49
CA GLY A 417 2.59 21.86 14.89
C GLY A 417 2.15 22.94 15.90
N ARG A 418 2.39 22.72 17.20
CA ARG A 418 2.09 23.69 18.26
C ARG A 418 3.32 23.90 19.14
N TRP A 419 3.51 25.12 19.64
CA TRP A 419 4.58 25.43 20.58
C TRP A 419 4.24 24.94 21.99
N ARG A 420 5.02 23.99 22.51
CA ARG A 420 4.81 23.34 23.81
C ARG A 420 6.01 23.57 24.74
N SER A 421 5.77 23.62 26.05
CA SER A 421 6.84 23.81 27.04
C SER A 421 7.77 22.59 27.07
N ALA A 422 9.07 22.86 27.12
CA ALA A 422 10.12 21.85 27.09
C ALA A 422 11.24 22.19 28.07
N MET A 423 12.13 21.22 28.26
CA MET A 423 13.40 21.43 28.96
C MET A 423 14.17 22.62 28.35
N SER A 424 14.98 23.29 29.15
CA SER A 424 15.73 24.51 28.79
C SER A 424 16.63 24.34 27.59
N ASN A 425 17.27 23.17 27.48
CA ASN A 425 17.97 22.75 26.29
C ASN A 425 17.48 21.34 25.91
N PRO A 426 16.44 21.23 25.05
CA PRO A 426 15.85 19.96 24.66
C PRO A 426 16.85 18.96 24.07
N GLY A 427 17.74 19.44 23.19
CA GLY A 427 18.75 18.61 22.52
C GLY A 427 19.80 18.10 23.50
N LEU A 428 20.33 18.97 24.37
CA LEU A 428 21.27 18.55 25.41
C LEU A 428 20.64 17.57 26.40
N TYR A 429 19.38 17.79 26.77
CA TYR A 429 18.63 16.85 27.61
C TYR A 429 18.53 15.47 26.95
N CYS A 430 18.16 15.40 25.67
CA CYS A 430 18.05 14.14 24.94
C CYS A 430 19.41 13.41 24.87
N ARG A 431 20.46 14.13 24.47
CA ARG A 431 21.82 13.58 24.39
C ARG A 431 22.31 13.04 25.73
N ASN A 432 22.07 13.77 26.83
CA ASN A 432 22.50 13.33 28.15
C ASN A 432 21.66 12.16 28.70
N LYS A 433 20.37 12.09 28.34
CA LYS A 433 19.49 11.01 28.79
C LYS A 433 19.72 9.71 28.02
N TYR A 434 19.84 9.79 26.70
CA TYR A 434 19.87 8.62 25.81
C TYR A 434 21.28 8.22 25.36
N GLY A 435 22.25 9.12 25.46
CA GLY A 435 23.65 8.85 25.13
C GLY A 435 24.01 9.21 23.69
N MET A 436 25.03 8.54 23.16
CA MET A 436 25.48 8.72 21.77
C MET A 436 24.40 8.22 20.80
N ASP A 437 24.32 8.84 19.62
CA ASP A 437 23.38 8.48 18.56
C ASP A 437 21.89 8.52 18.98
N ASP A 438 21.50 9.40 19.92
CA ASP A 438 20.12 9.59 20.39
C ASP A 438 19.11 9.96 19.28
N LEU A 439 19.60 10.57 18.20
CA LEU A 439 18.81 10.88 17.01
C LEU A 439 18.52 9.66 16.12
N ARG A 440 19.28 8.56 16.22
CA ARG A 440 18.95 7.32 15.51
C ARG A 440 17.70 6.67 16.08
N HIS A 441 16.92 6.02 15.24
CA HIS A 441 15.65 5.44 15.65
C HIS A 441 15.84 4.13 16.43
N ALA A 442 14.98 3.94 17.42
CA ALA A 442 14.89 2.72 18.20
C ALA A 442 13.44 2.51 18.62
N GLN A 443 12.97 1.26 18.59
CA GLN A 443 11.66 0.91 19.13
C GLN A 443 11.59 1.20 20.63
N HIS A 444 10.37 1.42 21.13
CA HIS A 444 10.13 1.65 22.55
C HIS A 444 10.87 0.61 23.42
N TRP A 445 11.52 1.07 24.50
CA TRP A 445 12.44 0.26 25.31
C TRP A 445 11.82 -1.05 25.84
N ARG A 446 10.53 -1.05 26.18
CA ARG A 446 9.75 -2.25 26.59
C ARG A 446 9.71 -3.37 25.52
N HIS A 447 10.07 -3.08 24.28
CA HIS A 447 10.13 -4.06 23.19
C HIS A 447 11.55 -4.57 22.90
N LEU A 448 12.56 -3.91 23.47
CA LEU A 448 13.96 -4.29 23.33
C LEU A 448 14.33 -5.26 24.46
N LYS A 449 14.96 -6.38 24.11
CA LYS A 449 15.41 -7.39 25.10
C LYS A 449 16.57 -6.90 25.99
N ALA A 450 17.22 -5.82 25.59
CA ALA A 450 18.38 -5.20 26.24
C ALA A 450 18.22 -3.67 26.24
N ALA A 451 17.14 -3.17 26.83
CA ALA A 451 17.13 -1.78 27.25
C ALA A 451 17.54 -1.74 28.72
N SER A 452 18.47 -0.84 29.06
CA SER A 452 18.72 -0.53 30.47
C SER A 452 17.40 -0.11 31.15
N LYS A 453 17.28 -0.36 32.46
CA LYS A 453 16.09 0.05 33.25
C LYS A 453 15.81 1.56 33.18
N ASP A 454 16.76 2.34 32.68
CA ASP A 454 16.73 3.80 32.57
C ASP A 454 16.38 4.31 31.15
N GLY A 455 16.08 3.41 30.21
CA GLY A 455 15.62 3.75 28.85
C GLY A 455 16.71 4.14 27.86
N GLN A 456 17.99 3.82 28.14
CA GLN A 456 19.06 3.93 27.15
C GLN A 456 18.93 2.83 26.09
N TYR A 457 19.29 3.18 24.85
CA TYR A 457 19.28 2.26 23.73
C TYR A 457 20.68 1.67 23.54
N ASP A 458 20.83 0.36 23.72
CA ASP A 458 22.13 -0.33 23.54
C ASP A 458 22.57 -0.37 22.06
N ASN A 459 21.63 -0.24 21.12
CA ASN A 459 21.91 -0.27 19.68
C ASN A 459 20.90 0.59 18.88
N PRO A 460 20.97 1.93 18.99
CA PRO A 460 20.10 2.81 18.23
C PRO A 460 20.50 2.78 16.74
N GLY A 461 19.52 2.88 15.84
CA GLY A 461 19.74 2.75 14.40
C GLY A 461 19.52 1.36 13.83
N ALA A 462 18.88 0.47 14.59
CA ALA A 462 18.46 -0.84 14.12
C ALA A 462 17.01 -1.12 14.51
N TRP A 463 16.21 -1.53 13.53
CA TRP A 463 14.85 -2.01 13.77
C TRP A 463 14.83 -3.50 14.02
N ILE A 464 14.03 -3.95 15.00
CA ILE A 464 13.65 -5.35 15.11
C ILE A 464 12.85 -5.72 13.87
N ARG A 465 13.18 -6.88 13.29
CA ARG A 465 12.48 -7.43 12.13
C ARG A 465 10.97 -7.48 12.35
N CYS A 466 10.25 -7.05 11.34
CA CYS A 466 8.81 -6.96 11.39
C CYS A 466 8.17 -8.36 11.51
N SER A 467 7.15 -8.48 12.36
CA SER A 467 6.38 -9.72 12.52
C SER A 467 5.62 -10.13 11.24
N LYS A 468 5.38 -9.18 10.33
CA LYS A 468 4.79 -9.41 9.00
C LYS A 468 5.63 -8.72 7.94
N PRO A 469 6.74 -9.32 7.47
CA PRO A 469 7.74 -8.65 6.64
C PRO A 469 7.22 -7.96 5.37
N ASN A 470 6.04 -8.34 4.87
CA ASN A 470 5.40 -7.78 3.68
C ASN A 470 4.42 -6.62 3.96
N HIS A 471 4.24 -6.20 5.20
CA HIS A 471 3.36 -5.08 5.53
C HIS A 471 4.03 -3.73 5.20
N HIS A 472 3.27 -2.82 4.58
CA HIS A 472 3.77 -1.51 4.13
C HIS A 472 4.20 -0.56 5.27
N ALA A 473 3.72 -0.80 6.48
CA ALA A 473 4.06 -0.02 7.66
C ALA A 473 5.18 -0.62 8.54
N CYS A 474 5.86 -1.68 8.09
CA CYS A 474 6.92 -2.32 8.87
C CYS A 474 8.07 -1.35 9.17
N LEU A 475 8.45 -1.22 10.45
CA LEU A 475 9.53 -0.31 10.89
C LEU A 475 10.86 -0.61 10.21
N ASP A 476 11.21 -1.90 10.03
CA ASP A 476 12.45 -2.35 9.40
C ASP A 476 12.56 -2.09 7.89
N ARG A 477 11.51 -1.50 7.29
CA ARG A 477 11.54 -1.00 5.91
C ARG A 477 11.83 0.50 5.80
N PHE A 478 11.86 1.20 6.94
CA PHE A 478 12.19 2.62 6.98
C PHE A 478 13.66 2.81 7.36
N PRO A 479 14.31 3.89 6.89
CA PRO A 479 15.59 4.32 7.44
C PRO A 479 15.55 4.32 8.97
N ALA A 480 16.61 3.85 9.60
CA ALA A 480 16.73 3.85 11.06
C ALA A 480 17.37 5.15 11.58
N ASP A 481 17.46 6.18 10.74
CA ASP A 481 18.01 7.50 11.02
C ASP A 481 17.39 8.53 10.07
N GLY A 482 17.50 9.80 10.41
CA GLY A 482 16.93 10.92 9.67
C GLY A 482 15.43 11.11 9.90
N SER A 483 14.83 12.01 9.12
CA SER A 483 13.40 12.30 9.22
C SER A 483 12.58 11.32 8.40
N LEU A 484 11.59 10.70 9.04
CA LEU A 484 10.56 9.90 8.38
C LEU A 484 9.28 10.75 8.18
N HIS A 485 8.70 10.71 6.99
CA HIS A 485 7.44 11.39 6.72
C HIS A 485 6.26 10.49 7.11
N PHE A 486 5.69 10.70 8.31
CA PHE A 486 4.59 9.87 8.83
C PHE A 486 3.34 10.62 9.29
N VAL A 487 3.35 11.95 9.25
CA VAL A 487 2.16 12.78 9.43
C VAL A 487 1.52 13.09 8.08
N ASN A 488 0.20 13.16 8.04
CA ASN A 488 -0.55 13.66 6.89
C ASN A 488 -0.39 15.18 6.81
N ARG A 489 0.75 15.68 6.30
CA ARG A 489 0.93 17.08 5.95
C ARG A 489 1.47 17.22 4.54
#